data_AF-A0A962GQ82-F1
#
_entry.id   AF-A0A962GQ82-F1
#
_cell.length_a   1.000
_cell.length_b   1.000
_cell.length_c   1.000
_cell.angle_alpha   90.00
_cell.angle_beta   90.00
_cell.angle_gamma   90.00
#
_symmetry.space_group_name_H-M   'P 1'
#
loop_
_entity.id
_entity.type
_entity.pdbx_description
1 polymer ?
#
loop_
_entity_poly.entity_id
_entity_poly.type
_entity_poly.pdbx_seq_one_letter_code
_entity_poly.pdbx_strand_id
1 'polypeptide(L)' 'SLDLDGGDGNDLLIGGDGGDRIDGGAGQDRCAGGGGRDKLLNCEVPVR' A
#
# COMPACT_ATOMS: atom_id res chain seq x y z
N SER A 1 4.44 -7.19 9.42
CA SER A 1 5.53 -6.47 8.74
C SER A 1 5.78 -7.19 7.44
N LEU A 2 4.92 -6.85 6.50
CA LEU A 2 4.90 -7.25 5.11
C LEU A 2 5.44 -6.07 4.31
N ASP A 3 6.27 -6.36 3.32
CA ASP A 3 6.75 -5.38 2.35
C ASP A 3 6.05 -5.67 1.01
N LEU A 4 5.26 -4.71 0.51
CA LEU A 4 4.46 -4.81 -0.71
C LEU A 4 4.95 -3.76 -1.73
N ASP A 5 5.10 -4.17 -2.99
CA ASP A 5 5.50 -3.32 -4.12
C ASP A 5 4.57 -3.62 -5.31
N GLY A 6 3.88 -2.60 -5.82
CA GLY A 6 2.98 -2.68 -6.98
C GLY A 6 3.70 -2.60 -8.32
N GLY A 7 4.84 -1.90 -8.38
CA GLY A 7 5.56 -1.69 -9.64
C GLY A 7 4.81 -0.77 -10.61
N ASP A 8 4.83 -1.09 -11.90
CA ASP A 8 4.10 -0.30 -12.91
C ASP A 8 2.67 -0.84 -13.04
N GLY A 9 1.66 0.03 -12.98
CA GLY A 9 0.27 -0.36 -13.17
C GLY A 9 -0.69 0.36 -12.25
N ASN A 10 -1.94 -0.10 -12.21
CA ASN A 10 -2.90 0.36 -11.21
C ASN A 10 -3.13 -0.80 -10.26
N ASP A 11 -2.56 -0.73 -9.06
CA ASP A 11 -2.47 -1.85 -8.15
C ASP A 11 -3.45 -1.77 -6.98
N LEU A 12 -3.77 -2.93 -6.42
CA LEU A 12 -4.50 -3.07 -5.16
C LEU A 12 -3.62 -3.81 -4.16
N LEU A 13 -3.06 -3.07 -3.21
CA LEU A 13 -2.13 -3.58 -2.20
C LEU A 13 -2.81 -3.60 -0.83
N ILE A 14 -2.84 -4.76 -0.19
CA ILE A 14 -3.49 -4.95 1.12
C ILE A 14 -2.48 -5.58 2.08
N GLY A 15 -2.02 -4.78 3.03
CA GLY A 15 -1.25 -5.20 4.19
C GLY A 15 -2.09 -5.96 5.21
N GLY A 16 -1.43 -6.42 6.26
CA GLY A 16 -2.02 -7.21 7.32
C GLY A 16 -1.92 -6.54 8.67
N ASP A 17 -1.79 -7.35 9.71
CA ASP A 17 -1.46 -6.85 11.04
C ASP A 17 0.06 -6.60 11.16
N GLY A 18 0.45 -5.51 11.83
CA GLY A 18 1.83 -5.13 12.07
C GLY A 18 2.17 -3.76 11.48
N GLY A 19 3.46 -3.40 11.49
CA GLY A 19 3.92 -2.23 10.75
C GLY A 19 4.40 -2.66 9.37
N ASP A 20 3.60 -2.43 8.34
CA ASP A 20 3.88 -2.83 6.98
C ASP A 20 4.45 -1.67 6.15
N ARG A 21 5.18 -1.99 5.08
CA ARG A 21 5.64 -1.00 4.10
C ARG A 21 5.01 -1.35 2.76
N ILE A 22 4.29 -0.40 2.19
CA ILE A 22 3.55 -0.61 0.95
C ILE A 22 3.95 0.52 0.01
N ASP A 23 4.46 0.16 -1.17
CA ASP A 23 4.77 1.07 -2.26
C ASP A 23 3.91 0.72 -3.47
N GLY A 24 3.04 1.63 -3.91
CA GLY A 24 2.19 1.39 -5.09
C GLY A 24 2.98 1.41 -6.41
N GLY A 25 4.11 2.12 -6.44
CA GLY A 25 4.88 2.29 -7.66
C GLY A 25 4.28 3.33 -8.61
N ALA A 26 4.24 3.04 -9.89
CA ALA A 26 3.81 3.96 -10.93
C ALA A 26 2.40 3.64 -11.43
N GLY A 27 1.44 4.47 -11.05
CA GLY A 27 0.12 4.54 -11.67
C GLY A 27 -0.92 5.09 -10.71
N GLN A 28 -2.10 4.48 -10.66
CA GLN A 28 -3.18 4.86 -9.73
C GLN A 28 -3.49 3.68 -8.81
N ASP A 29 -2.87 3.73 -7.64
CA ASP A 29 -2.78 2.61 -6.71
C ASP A 29 -3.73 2.78 -5.53
N ARG A 30 -4.26 1.65 -5.06
CA ARG A 30 -5.10 1.58 -3.87
C ARG A 30 -4.41 0.72 -2.85
N CYS A 31 -4.00 1.34 -1.75
CA CYS A 31 -3.31 0.65 -0.67
C CYS A 31 -4.15 0.64 0.61
N ALA A 32 -4.17 -0.48 1.31
CA ALA A 32 -4.69 -0.59 2.67
C ALA A 32 -3.60 -1.17 3.57
N GLY A 33 -3.14 -0.42 4.57
CA GLY A 33 -2.09 -0.88 5.49
C GLY A 33 -2.53 -2.05 6.37
N GLY A 34 -3.81 -2.11 6.72
CA GLY A 34 -4.32 -3.06 7.71
C GLY A 34 -4.20 -2.48 9.12
N GLY A 35 -3.86 -3.33 10.09
CA GLY A 35 -3.79 -2.96 11.50
C GLY A 35 -2.37 -2.71 11.96
N GLY A 36 -2.06 -1.51 12.45
CA GLY A 36 -0.76 -1.22 13.04
C GLY A 36 -0.22 0.14 12.59
N ARG A 37 1.10 0.25 12.43
CA ARG A 37 1.77 1.50 12.03
C ARG A 37 2.47 1.31 10.70
N ASP A 38 1.73 1.58 9.65
CA ASP A 38 2.16 1.32 8.28
C ASP A 38 2.82 2.53 7.64
N LYS A 39 3.58 2.27 6.58
CA LYS A 39 4.15 3.27 5.69
C LYS A 39 3.63 3.01 4.28
N LEU A 40 2.77 3.90 3.79
CA LEU A 40 2.25 3.88 2.43
C LEU A 40 3.03 4.90 1.58
N LEU A 41 3.52 4.48 0.42
CA LEU A 41 4.25 5.27 -0.57
C LEU A 41 3.58 5.08 -1.94
N ASN A 42 3.51 6.14 -2.74
CA ASN A 42 2.91 6.12 -4.08
C ASN A 42 1.55 5.39 -4.09
N CYS A 43 0.69 5.74 -3.13
CA CYS A 43 -0.65 5.19 -2.99
C CYS A 43 -1.65 6.33 -3.14
N GLU A 44 -2.47 6.30 -4.19
CA GLU A 44 -3.37 7.39 -4.60
C GLU A 44 -4.72 7.36 -3.88
N VAL A 45 -4.83 6.61 -2.78
CA VAL A 45 -6.08 6.37 -2.04
C VAL A 45 -7.00 7.59 -1.90
N PRO A 46 -8.29 7.45 -2.26
CA PRO A 46 -9.38 8.16 -1.61
C PRO A 46 -10.16 7.15 -0.76
N VAL A 47 -9.52 6.52 0.24
CA VAL A 47 -10.26 5.81 1.29
C VAL A 47 -10.43 6.77 2.46
N ARG A 48 -11.67 7.22 2.64
CA ARG A 48 -12.14 7.88 3.85
C ARG A 48 -11.95 6.98 5.07
#